data_AF-A0A8H5ET58-F1
#
_entry.id   AF-A0A8H5ET58-F1
#
_cell.length_a   1.000
_cell.length_b   1.000
_cell.length_c   1.000
_cell.angle_alpha   90.00
_cell.angle_beta   90.00
_cell.angle_gamma   90.00
#
_symmetry.space_group_name_H-M   'P 1'
#
loop_
_entity.id
_entity.type
_entity.pdbx_description
1 polymer ?
#
loop_
_entity_poly.entity_id
_entity_poly.type
_entity_poly.pdbx_seq_one_letter_code
_entity_poly.pdbx_strand_id
1 'polypeptide(L)'
;MLRTGMESRLNTHHPTLYFPGGDIILKFADPKQRNIGGYIYLRIHRKNLEAYPDLLKALTTSTESKQEFYDGGIPIFNPAEELEDVTRVLQFIYEGKSSLPLTDDDFDAAYTHSSLFHMSLDYNVRPLQKHLIDHIKKDWPDTLPAWDLRERIYYNRWEAAKHWAIDRHAPEPAAVILLARRYPDNKALQDILPRALYHLSRISVDTGSYPQQNADALKLEDYSPRSARLELLSYEDRFRALAGRERMLSRIAEEFQEMEVGENCTAPTNQTKCQKGMRARLAIITQNFLTAWDPLTMLKDNFSEGKTEGTPEGEEEG
;
A
#
# COMPACT_ATOMS: atom_id res chain seq x y z
N MET A 1 3.39 50.29 23.72
CA MET A 1 4.54 49.81 22.91
C MET A 1 5.17 48.54 23.52
N LEU A 2 4.41 47.47 23.80
CA LEU A 2 4.95 46.21 24.37
C LEU A 2 4.58 44.94 23.55
N ARG A 3 3.88 45.07 22.41
CA ARG A 3 3.42 43.93 21.61
C ARG A 3 4.48 43.31 20.68
N THR A 4 5.46 44.10 20.23
CA THR A 4 6.43 43.68 19.21
C THR A 4 7.45 42.62 19.67
N GLY A 5 7.70 42.49 20.98
CA GLY A 5 8.68 41.52 21.51
C GLY A 5 8.14 40.09 21.71
N MET A 6 6.84 39.93 21.99
CA MET A 6 6.21 38.60 22.15
C MET A 6 5.77 38.02 20.80
N GLU A 7 5.26 38.85 19.89
CA GLU A 7 4.88 38.41 18.52
C GLU A 7 6.07 37.82 17.76
N SER A 8 7.28 38.34 17.98
CA SER A 8 8.53 37.83 17.37
C SER A 8 8.97 36.46 17.90
N ARG A 9 8.51 36.01 19.08
CA ARG A 9 8.89 34.70 19.65
C ARG A 9 7.90 33.59 19.28
N LEU A 10 6.70 33.98 18.86
CA LEU A 10 5.60 33.08 18.50
C LEU A 10 5.61 32.72 17.02
N ASN A 11 6.21 33.59 16.21
CA ASN A 11 6.28 33.45 14.77
C ASN A 11 7.67 32.96 14.37
N THR A 12 7.73 31.83 13.67
CA THR A 12 8.98 31.23 13.24
C THR A 12 9.01 31.00 11.75
N HIS A 13 10.21 31.01 11.18
CA HIS A 13 10.43 30.69 9.77
C HIS A 13 10.67 29.18 9.64
N HIS A 14 10.13 28.57 8.59
CA HIS A 14 10.44 27.19 8.29
C HIS A 14 11.95 27.03 8.05
N PRO A 15 12.63 26.05 8.66
CA PRO A 15 14.10 25.97 8.66
C PRO A 15 14.71 25.83 7.26
N THR A 16 14.00 25.20 6.32
CA THR A 16 14.50 24.91 4.97
C THR A 16 13.69 25.56 3.84
N LEU A 17 12.47 26.04 4.11
CA LEU A 17 11.53 26.57 3.11
C LEU A 17 11.23 28.05 3.37
N TYR A 18 12.27 28.80 3.72
CA TYR A 18 12.21 30.25 3.88
C TYR A 18 13.30 30.92 3.05
N PHE A 19 13.02 31.13 1.77
CA PHE A 19 13.98 31.66 0.82
C PHE A 19 13.95 33.19 0.83
N PRO A 20 15.09 33.88 1.04
CA PRO A 20 15.14 35.34 1.04
C PRO A 20 14.72 36.00 -0.28
N GLY A 21 14.71 35.26 -1.39
CA GLY A 21 14.25 35.70 -2.70
C GLY A 21 12.82 35.28 -3.05
N GLY A 22 12.10 34.59 -2.15
CA GLY A 22 10.73 34.17 -2.39
C GLY A 22 9.76 35.36 -2.46
N ASP A 23 8.73 35.22 -3.27
CA ASP A 23 7.71 36.22 -3.63
C ASP A 23 6.29 35.81 -3.17
N ILE A 24 6.18 34.67 -2.48
CA ILE A 24 4.97 34.19 -1.83
C ILE A 24 5.29 33.76 -0.40
N ILE A 25 4.42 34.11 0.54
CA ILE A 25 4.49 33.62 1.92
C ILE A 25 3.28 32.76 2.22
N LEU A 26 3.50 31.54 2.70
CA LEU A 26 2.47 30.67 3.23
C LEU A 26 2.56 30.68 4.75
N LYS A 27 1.43 30.90 5.41
CA LYS A 27 1.32 30.99 6.87
C LYS A 27 0.51 29.81 7.38
N PHE A 28 1.09 29.09 8.33
CA PHE A 28 0.47 27.96 9.00
C PHE A 28 0.47 28.16 10.51
N ALA A 29 -0.50 27.59 11.22
CA ALA A 29 -0.42 27.52 12.68
C ALA A 29 0.75 26.61 13.09
N ASP A 30 1.55 27.05 14.07
CA ASP A 30 2.64 26.22 14.61
C ASP A 30 2.04 25.07 15.43
N PRO A 31 2.26 23.79 15.05
CA PRO A 31 1.76 22.65 15.82
C PRO A 31 2.25 22.65 17.28
N LYS A 32 3.45 23.18 17.55
CA LYS A 32 4.06 23.24 18.89
C LYS A 32 3.52 24.39 19.74
N GLN A 33 3.01 25.44 19.10
CA GLN A 33 2.60 26.68 19.76
C GLN A 33 1.14 27.07 19.46
N ARG A 34 0.32 26.11 19.00
CA ARG A 34 -1.06 26.34 18.58
C ARG A 34 -1.92 27.02 19.67
N ASN A 35 -1.70 26.66 20.93
CA ASN A 35 -2.46 27.18 22.08
C ASN A 35 -2.18 28.66 22.40
N ILE A 36 -1.05 29.19 21.93
CA ILE A 36 -0.63 30.57 22.18
C ILE A 36 -0.61 31.41 20.89
N GLY A 37 -1.17 30.88 19.79
CA GLY A 37 -1.30 31.59 18.52
C GLY A 37 0.01 31.76 17.76
N GLY A 38 0.95 30.81 17.90
CA GLY A 38 2.18 30.81 17.10
C GLY A 38 1.96 30.39 15.65
N TYR A 39 2.75 30.94 14.74
CA TYR A 39 2.70 30.65 13.31
C TYR A 39 4.06 30.24 12.75
N ILE A 40 4.03 29.35 11.76
CA ILE A 40 5.18 29.00 10.92
C ILE A 40 4.97 29.60 9.54
N TYR A 41 5.97 30.32 9.06
CA TYR A 41 5.98 30.94 7.75
C TYR A 41 6.90 30.18 6.80
N LEU A 42 6.41 29.89 5.60
CA LEU A 42 7.20 29.43 4.46
C LEU A 42 7.29 30.58 3.47
N ARG A 43 8.49 30.86 2.98
CA ARG A 43 8.71 31.88 1.95
C ARG A 43 9.28 31.20 0.71
N ILE A 44 8.50 31.18 -0.36
CA ILE A 44 8.77 30.39 -1.57
C ILE A 44 8.67 31.23 -2.83
N HIS A 45 9.28 30.72 -3.90
CA HIS A 45 9.22 31.29 -5.24
C HIS A 45 8.01 30.74 -6.01
N ARG A 46 7.15 31.64 -6.48
CA ARG A 46 5.99 31.36 -7.34
C ARG A 46 6.39 30.60 -8.60
N LYS A 47 7.50 30.99 -9.23
CA LYS A 47 8.00 30.37 -10.47
C LYS A 47 8.16 28.85 -10.36
N ASN A 48 8.50 28.33 -9.18
CA ASN A 48 8.66 26.89 -8.96
C ASN A 48 7.32 26.14 -8.93
N LEU A 49 6.22 26.86 -8.68
CA LEU A 49 4.85 26.34 -8.67
C LEU A 49 4.11 26.57 -9.98
N GLU A 50 4.65 27.34 -10.92
CA GLU A 50 4.00 27.63 -12.21
C GLU A 50 3.74 26.36 -13.05
N ALA A 51 4.60 25.34 -12.90
CA ALA A 51 4.41 24.04 -13.52
C ALA A 51 3.24 23.23 -12.90
N TYR A 52 2.70 23.67 -11.76
CA TYR A 52 1.66 23.01 -10.98
C TYR A 52 0.53 24.01 -10.65
N PRO A 53 -0.25 24.45 -11.65
CA PRO A 53 -1.21 25.54 -11.50
C PRO A 53 -2.31 25.24 -10.46
N ASP A 54 -2.73 23.98 -10.34
CA ASP A 54 -3.74 23.56 -9.36
C ASP A 54 -3.20 23.69 -7.92
N LEU A 55 -1.96 23.26 -7.69
CA LEU A 55 -1.27 23.44 -6.41
C LEU A 55 -1.05 24.92 -6.10
N LEU A 56 -0.56 25.70 -7.08
CA LEU A 56 -0.35 27.13 -6.91
C LEU A 56 -1.66 27.83 -6.51
N LYS A 57 -2.75 27.50 -7.20
CA LYS A 57 -4.07 28.05 -6.89
C LYS A 57 -4.52 27.66 -5.49
N ALA A 58 -4.40 26.39 -5.12
CA ALA A 58 -4.79 25.92 -3.79
C ALA A 58 -4.03 26.68 -2.69
N LEU A 59 -2.71 26.79 -2.82
CA LEU A 59 -1.85 27.47 -1.84
C LEU A 59 -2.01 28.99 -1.80
N THR A 60 -2.54 29.62 -2.85
CA THR A 60 -2.69 31.09 -2.96
C THR A 60 -4.13 31.58 -2.98
N THR A 61 -5.10 30.68 -2.84
CA THR A 61 -6.50 31.10 -2.69
C THR A 61 -6.73 31.51 -1.25
N SER A 62 -6.71 32.82 -0.99
CA SER A 62 -7.03 33.34 0.33
C SER A 62 -8.53 33.22 0.61
N THR A 63 -8.89 32.67 1.76
CA THR A 63 -10.26 32.70 2.29
C THR A 63 -10.60 34.04 2.94
N GLU A 64 -9.61 34.93 3.12
CA GLU A 64 -9.78 36.21 3.82
C GLU A 64 -10.06 37.35 2.84
N SER A 65 -10.94 38.27 3.26
CA SER A 65 -11.38 39.41 2.43
C SER A 65 -10.33 40.52 2.29
N LYS A 66 -9.23 40.45 3.05
CA LYS A 66 -8.13 41.41 3.00
C LYS A 66 -6.82 40.67 2.76
N GLN A 67 -6.08 41.11 1.74
CA GLN A 67 -4.74 40.59 1.47
C GLN A 67 -3.76 41.11 2.53
N GLU A 68 -3.19 40.20 3.31
CA GLU A 68 -2.11 40.49 4.26
C GLU A 68 -0.74 40.47 3.55
N PHE A 69 0.23 41.20 4.11
CA PHE A 69 1.60 41.28 3.61
C PHE A 69 2.62 41.12 4.75
N TYR A 70 3.76 40.48 4.47
CA TYR A 70 4.86 40.23 5.41
C TYR A 70 6.22 40.50 4.76
N ASP A 71 7.29 40.63 5.57
CA ASP A 71 8.70 40.75 5.14
C ASP A 71 8.92 41.57 3.86
N GLY A 72 8.70 42.89 3.95
CA GLY A 72 8.97 43.79 2.83
C GLY A 72 7.86 43.84 1.77
N GLY A 73 6.61 43.52 2.15
CA GLY A 73 5.43 43.72 1.30
C GLY A 73 5.07 42.51 0.44
N ILE A 74 5.46 41.30 0.88
CA ILE A 74 5.17 40.05 0.17
C ILE A 74 3.81 39.52 0.62
N PRO A 75 2.93 39.12 -0.31
CA PRO A 75 1.59 38.64 0.04
C PRO A 75 1.66 37.35 0.87
N ILE A 76 0.86 37.31 1.94
CA ILE A 76 0.64 36.12 2.77
C ILE A 76 -0.59 35.38 2.27
N PHE A 77 -0.52 34.05 2.25
CA PHE A 77 -1.65 33.16 2.03
C PHE A 77 -1.75 32.16 3.19
N ASN A 78 -2.97 31.75 3.50
CA ASN A 78 -3.28 30.77 4.53
C ASN A 78 -3.87 29.52 3.83
N PRO A 79 -3.04 28.54 3.43
CA PRO A 79 -3.53 27.34 2.77
C PRO A 79 -4.49 26.55 3.68
N ALA A 80 -5.42 25.81 3.07
CA ALA A 80 -6.34 24.93 3.81
C ALA A 80 -5.68 23.61 4.21
N GLU A 81 -4.61 23.25 3.50
CA GLU A 81 -3.82 22.05 3.68
C GLU A 81 -2.93 22.14 4.93
N GLU A 82 -2.55 20.99 5.47
CA GLU A 82 -1.68 20.93 6.64
C GLU A 82 -0.23 21.29 6.28
N LEU A 83 0.46 21.92 7.24
CA LEU A 83 1.86 22.37 7.10
C LEU A 83 2.78 21.25 6.62
N GLU A 84 2.66 20.06 7.21
CA GLU A 84 3.55 18.93 6.92
C GLU A 84 3.40 18.45 5.48
N ASP A 85 2.17 18.36 4.99
CA ASP A 85 1.85 17.88 3.64
C ASP A 85 2.35 18.86 2.57
N VAL A 86 2.10 20.15 2.78
CA VAL A 86 2.59 21.22 1.91
C VAL A 86 4.11 21.24 1.91
N THR A 87 4.74 21.11 3.08
CA THR A 87 6.20 21.10 3.22
C THR A 87 6.83 19.98 2.40
N ARG A 88 6.32 18.74 2.50
CA ARG A 88 6.85 17.58 1.76
C ARG A 88 6.73 17.75 0.25
N VAL A 89 5.60 18.26 -0.24
CA VAL A 89 5.41 18.54 -1.67
C VAL A 89 6.35 19.64 -2.15
N LEU A 90 6.50 20.71 -1.37
CA LEU A 90 7.42 21.80 -1.71
C LEU A 90 8.87 21.32 -1.69
N GLN A 91 9.29 20.55 -0.71
CA GLN A 91 10.62 19.92 -0.68
C GLN A 91 10.88 19.09 -1.94
N PHE A 92 9.89 18.31 -2.39
CA PHE A 92 10.00 17.59 -3.66
C PHE A 92 10.16 18.54 -4.86
N ILE A 93 9.42 19.64 -4.91
CA ILE A 93 9.49 20.62 -6.01
C ILE A 93 10.85 21.33 -6.05
N TYR A 94 11.45 21.62 -4.89
CA TYR A 94 12.73 22.33 -4.80
C TYR A 94 13.95 21.41 -4.95
N GLU A 95 13.90 20.21 -4.36
CA GLU A 95 15.06 19.32 -4.21
C GLU A 95 14.94 18.03 -5.04
N GLY A 96 13.76 17.74 -5.59
CA GLY A 96 13.50 16.55 -6.39
C GLY A 96 13.22 15.30 -5.55
N LYS A 97 13.45 14.12 -6.14
CA LYS A 97 13.10 12.83 -5.52
C LYS A 97 13.86 12.53 -4.23
N SER A 98 15.09 13.03 -4.09
CA SER A 98 15.96 12.75 -2.95
C SER A 98 15.48 13.37 -1.63
N SER A 99 14.54 14.31 -1.68
CA SER A 99 13.98 14.93 -0.47
C SER A 99 12.79 14.17 0.12
N LEU A 100 12.28 13.16 -0.60
CA LEU A 100 11.19 12.35 -0.11
C LEU A 100 11.70 11.28 0.85
N PRO A 101 11.01 11.04 1.98
CA PRO A 101 11.33 9.96 2.90
C PRO A 101 10.76 8.63 2.39
N LEU A 102 11.04 8.27 1.13
CA LEU A 102 10.66 7.01 0.51
C LEU A 102 11.90 6.16 0.33
N THR A 103 11.98 5.09 1.10
CA THR A 103 13.02 4.08 1.04
C THR A 103 12.47 2.81 0.38
N ASP A 104 13.35 1.97 -0.16
CA ASP A 104 12.94 0.65 -0.68
C ASP A 104 12.40 -0.28 0.42
N ASP A 105 12.48 0.12 1.69
CA ASP A 105 11.91 -0.61 2.83
C ASP A 105 10.54 -0.06 3.28
N ASP A 106 10.00 0.97 2.61
CA ASP A 106 8.65 1.50 2.87
C ASP A 106 7.58 0.70 2.11
N PHE A 107 7.30 -0.52 2.56
CA PHE A 107 6.32 -1.43 1.94
C PHE A 107 4.86 -0.98 2.12
N ASP A 108 4.60 -0.16 3.13
CA ASP A 108 3.26 0.33 3.48
C ASP A 108 3.08 1.80 3.03
N ALA A 109 3.77 2.19 1.95
CA ALA A 109 3.83 3.57 1.47
C ALA A 109 2.45 4.19 1.20
N ALA A 110 1.47 3.37 0.77
CA ALA A 110 0.10 3.81 0.53
C ALA A 110 -0.56 4.37 1.80
N TYR A 111 -0.25 3.79 2.96
CA TYR A 111 -0.76 4.22 4.24
C TYR A 111 0.11 5.32 4.85
N THR A 112 1.42 5.07 4.98
CA THR A 112 2.37 5.96 5.68
C THR A 112 2.56 7.31 4.98
N HIS A 113 2.41 7.34 3.66
CA HIS A 113 2.50 8.55 2.85
C HIS A 113 1.16 8.93 2.18
N SER A 114 0.04 8.46 2.72
CA SER A 114 -1.31 8.72 2.18
C SER A 114 -1.57 10.21 1.90
N SER A 115 -1.16 11.09 2.80
CA SER A 115 -1.30 12.54 2.60
C SER A 115 -0.50 13.07 1.42
N LEU A 116 0.72 12.57 1.21
CA LEU A 116 1.56 12.92 0.07
C LEU A 116 0.97 12.38 -1.24
N PHE A 117 0.38 11.18 -1.22
CA PHE A 117 -0.40 10.68 -2.34
C PHE A 117 -1.57 11.61 -2.67
N HIS A 118 -2.37 11.98 -1.65
CA HIS A 118 -3.51 12.88 -1.83
C HIS A 118 -3.09 14.21 -2.43
N MET A 119 -2.11 14.89 -1.85
CA MET A 119 -1.59 16.15 -2.39
C MET A 119 -1.11 16.00 -3.83
N SER A 120 -0.38 14.92 -4.13
CA SER A 120 0.15 14.71 -5.47
C SER A 120 -0.99 14.52 -6.48
N LEU A 121 -2.04 13.78 -6.13
CA LEU A 121 -3.16 13.42 -7.00
C LEU A 121 -4.15 14.57 -7.14
N ASP A 122 -4.55 15.20 -6.03
CA ASP A 122 -5.52 16.30 -5.97
C ASP A 122 -5.00 17.54 -6.73
N TYR A 123 -3.70 17.82 -6.64
CA TYR A 123 -3.08 18.99 -7.28
C TYR A 123 -2.26 18.68 -8.53
N ASN A 124 -2.43 17.49 -9.09
CA ASN A 124 -1.81 17.09 -10.36
C ASN A 124 -0.28 17.23 -10.42
N VAL A 125 0.42 16.96 -9.32
CA VAL A 125 1.90 17.00 -9.23
C VAL A 125 2.48 15.75 -9.90
N ARG A 126 2.37 15.65 -11.23
CA ARG A 126 2.62 14.40 -11.99
C ARG A 126 3.97 13.73 -11.73
N PRO A 127 5.11 14.44 -11.62
CA PRO A 127 6.39 13.79 -11.33
C PRO A 127 6.39 13.09 -9.96
N LEU A 128 5.73 13.70 -8.97
CA LEU A 128 5.55 13.12 -7.63
C LEU A 128 4.59 11.93 -7.68
N GLN A 129 3.43 12.08 -8.32
CA GLN A 129 2.47 10.99 -8.52
C GLN A 129 3.12 9.77 -9.15
N LYS A 130 3.86 9.98 -10.25
CA LYS A 130 4.57 8.91 -10.95
C LYS A 130 5.54 8.20 -10.02
N HIS A 131 6.35 8.96 -9.28
CA HIS A 131 7.33 8.38 -8.37
C HIS A 131 6.68 7.55 -7.26
N LEU A 132 5.62 8.08 -6.64
CA LEU A 132 4.87 7.43 -5.57
C LEU A 132 4.16 6.15 -6.05
N ILE A 133 3.50 6.22 -7.21
CA ILE A 133 2.80 5.07 -7.79
C ILE A 133 3.80 4.00 -8.25
N ASP A 134 4.91 4.40 -8.89
CA ASP A 134 5.97 3.48 -9.29
C ASP A 134 6.56 2.76 -8.06
N HIS A 135 6.64 3.44 -6.90
CA HIS A 135 7.05 2.82 -5.63
C HIS A 135 6.07 1.75 -5.18
N ILE A 136 4.78 2.08 -5.03
CA ILE A 136 3.74 1.09 -4.66
C ILE A 136 3.74 -0.08 -5.64
N LYS A 137 3.85 0.15 -6.95
CA LYS A 137 3.80 -0.92 -7.96
C LYS A 137 4.84 -2.02 -7.75
N LYS A 138 6.00 -1.72 -7.16
CA LYS A 138 7.02 -2.73 -6.83
C LYS A 138 6.45 -3.84 -5.94
N ASP A 139 5.53 -3.47 -5.05
CA ASP A 139 4.94 -4.37 -4.06
C ASP A 139 3.72 -5.14 -4.59
N TRP A 140 3.23 -4.80 -5.79
CA TRP A 140 2.04 -5.40 -6.42
C TRP A 140 2.35 -5.96 -7.81
N PRO A 141 3.14 -7.04 -7.91
CA PRO A 141 3.50 -7.63 -9.19
C PRO A 141 2.28 -8.18 -9.96
N ASP A 142 2.38 -8.21 -11.28
CA ASP A 142 1.36 -8.68 -12.23
C ASP A 142 1.60 -10.10 -12.76
N THR A 143 2.67 -10.76 -12.33
CA THR A 143 2.97 -12.14 -12.69
C THR A 143 3.12 -13.03 -11.45
N LEU A 144 2.73 -14.30 -11.57
CA LEU A 144 2.86 -15.28 -10.49
C LEU A 144 4.31 -15.46 -10.01
N PRO A 145 5.33 -15.57 -10.88
CA PRO A 145 6.72 -15.71 -10.42
C PRO A 145 7.21 -14.49 -9.64
N ALA A 146 6.81 -13.28 -10.04
CA ALA A 146 7.18 -12.07 -9.32
C ALA A 146 6.45 -11.97 -7.97
N TRP A 147 5.20 -12.46 -7.90
CA TRP A 147 4.47 -12.59 -6.63
C TRP A 147 5.19 -13.52 -5.66
N ASP A 148 5.66 -14.68 -6.14
CA ASP A 148 6.37 -15.65 -5.31
C ASP A 148 7.71 -15.11 -4.79
N LEU A 149 8.45 -14.43 -5.66
CA LEU A 149 9.69 -13.76 -5.28
C LEU A 149 9.42 -12.72 -4.20
N ARG A 150 8.35 -11.93 -4.37
CA ARG A 150 7.94 -10.92 -3.40
C ARG A 150 7.60 -11.53 -2.04
N GLU A 151 6.76 -12.56 -2.00
CA GLU A 151 6.39 -13.23 -0.73
C GLU A 151 7.63 -13.79 -0.03
N ARG A 152 8.58 -14.38 -0.79
CA ARG A 152 9.85 -14.87 -0.24
C ARG A 152 10.70 -13.76 0.38
N ILE A 153 10.79 -12.60 -0.27
CA ILE A 153 11.53 -11.44 0.25
C ILE A 153 10.94 -11.00 1.59
N TYR A 154 9.62 -10.88 1.70
CA TYR A 154 8.96 -10.47 2.94
C TYR A 154 9.09 -11.49 4.06
N TYR A 155 8.97 -12.78 3.71
CA TYR A 155 9.18 -13.86 4.66
C TYR A 155 10.61 -13.86 5.22
N ASN A 156 11.63 -13.73 4.35
CA ASN A 156 13.03 -13.66 4.78
C ASN A 156 13.31 -12.47 5.70
N ARG A 157 12.69 -11.31 5.43
CA ARG A 157 12.79 -10.11 6.28
C ARG A 157 12.15 -10.33 7.65
N TRP A 158 10.95 -10.92 7.66
CA TRP A 158 10.26 -11.26 8.90
C TRP A 158 11.05 -12.28 9.74
N GLU A 159 11.60 -13.32 9.12
CA GLU A 159 12.49 -14.29 9.78
C GLU A 159 13.76 -13.63 10.36
N ALA A 160 14.29 -12.59 9.72
CA ALA A 160 15.40 -11.81 10.25
C ALA A 160 14.99 -10.87 11.41
N ALA A 161 13.70 -10.58 11.56
CA ALA A 161 13.13 -9.63 12.53
C ALA A 161 12.01 -10.27 13.38
N LYS A 162 12.28 -11.45 13.96
CA LYS A 162 11.31 -12.36 14.62
C LYS A 162 10.43 -11.75 15.73
N HIS A 163 10.71 -10.53 16.19
CA HIS A 163 9.93 -9.83 17.21
C HIS A 163 8.82 -8.95 16.62
N TRP A 164 8.70 -8.87 15.30
CA TRP A 164 7.80 -7.96 14.60
C TRP A 164 6.77 -8.77 13.80
N ALA A 165 5.53 -8.27 13.71
CA ALA A 165 4.53 -8.86 12.83
C ALA A 165 4.98 -8.74 11.37
N ILE A 166 4.72 -9.76 10.55
CA ILE A 166 5.06 -9.76 9.13
C ILE A 166 4.42 -8.59 8.36
N ASP A 167 3.29 -8.05 8.83
CA ASP A 167 2.63 -6.88 8.26
C ASP A 167 3.46 -5.58 8.38
N ARG A 168 4.53 -5.58 9.20
CA ARG A 168 5.52 -4.49 9.20
C ARG A 168 6.57 -4.62 8.11
N HIS A 169 6.64 -5.78 7.45
CA HIS A 169 7.65 -6.12 6.45
C HIS A 169 7.05 -6.36 5.06
N ALA A 170 5.75 -6.14 4.91
CA ALA A 170 4.99 -6.47 3.71
C ALA A 170 3.89 -5.43 3.46
N PRO A 171 3.48 -5.23 2.20
CA PRO A 171 2.50 -4.23 1.82
C PRO A 171 1.11 -4.59 2.34
N GLU A 172 0.39 -3.61 2.84
CA GLU A 172 -0.96 -3.76 3.35
C GLU A 172 -2.00 -3.47 2.23
N PRO A 173 -2.93 -4.39 1.94
CA PRO A 173 -3.84 -4.24 0.82
C PRO A 173 -4.92 -3.17 1.00
N ALA A 174 -5.41 -2.92 2.23
CA ALA A 174 -6.54 -2.03 2.45
C ALA A 174 -6.22 -0.58 2.12
N ALA A 175 -5.06 -0.07 2.48
CA ALA A 175 -4.63 1.29 2.15
C ALA A 175 -4.54 1.51 0.63
N VAL A 176 -4.06 0.51 -0.11
CA VAL A 176 -3.97 0.56 -1.58
C VAL A 176 -5.36 0.52 -2.21
N ILE A 177 -6.27 -0.32 -1.70
CA ILE A 177 -7.67 -0.35 -2.13
C ILE A 177 -8.34 1.01 -1.89
N LEU A 178 -8.19 1.56 -0.68
CA LEU A 178 -8.75 2.87 -0.32
C LEU A 178 -8.23 3.97 -1.26
N LEU A 179 -6.92 3.99 -1.51
CA LEU A 179 -6.29 4.95 -2.41
C LEU A 179 -6.84 4.81 -3.85
N ALA A 180 -6.89 3.59 -4.38
CA ALA A 180 -7.44 3.34 -5.72
C ALA A 180 -8.94 3.69 -5.82
N ARG A 181 -9.71 3.48 -4.76
CA ARG A 181 -11.13 3.85 -4.70
C ARG A 181 -11.36 5.35 -4.68
N ARG A 182 -10.50 6.10 -3.99
CA ARG A 182 -10.56 7.56 -3.96
C ARG A 182 -10.26 8.20 -5.32
N TYR A 183 -9.43 7.54 -6.13
CA TYR A 183 -9.00 8.03 -7.45
C TYR A 183 -9.39 7.07 -8.57
N PRO A 184 -10.69 6.92 -8.88
CA PRO A 184 -11.18 5.96 -9.87
C PRO A 184 -10.63 6.22 -11.28
N ASP A 185 -10.37 7.48 -11.63
CA ASP A 185 -9.87 7.87 -12.95
C ASP A 185 -8.36 7.65 -13.13
N ASN A 186 -7.63 7.37 -12.04
CA ASN A 186 -6.20 7.08 -12.13
C ASN A 186 -5.96 5.64 -12.57
N LYS A 187 -5.73 5.45 -13.87
CA LYS A 187 -5.49 4.13 -14.47
C LYS A 187 -4.41 3.31 -13.76
N ALA A 188 -3.31 3.96 -13.35
CA ALA A 188 -2.20 3.23 -12.73
C ALA A 188 -2.55 2.65 -11.36
N LEU A 189 -3.45 3.31 -10.60
CA LEU A 189 -4.03 2.76 -9.37
C LEU A 189 -5.09 1.70 -9.66
N GLN A 190 -5.92 1.90 -10.69
CA GLN A 190 -6.90 0.89 -11.11
C GLN A 190 -6.24 -0.41 -11.56
N ASP A 191 -5.09 -0.34 -12.21
CA ASP A 191 -4.32 -1.52 -12.60
C ASP A 191 -3.89 -2.34 -11.36
N ILE A 192 -3.60 -1.70 -10.22
CA ILE A 192 -3.14 -2.35 -8.98
C ILE A 192 -4.30 -2.94 -8.19
N LEU A 193 -5.49 -2.32 -8.28
CA LEU A 193 -6.65 -2.67 -7.46
C LEU A 193 -7.04 -4.17 -7.48
N PRO A 194 -7.10 -4.88 -8.63
CA PRO A 194 -7.38 -6.31 -8.64
C PRO A 194 -6.37 -7.14 -7.84
N ARG A 195 -5.09 -6.76 -7.87
CA ARG A 195 -4.01 -7.43 -7.15
C ARG A 195 -4.12 -7.20 -5.64
N ALA A 196 -4.48 -5.98 -5.24
CA ALA A 196 -4.75 -5.65 -3.84
C ALA A 196 -5.98 -6.39 -3.30
N LEU A 197 -7.07 -6.45 -4.07
CA LEU A 197 -8.27 -7.23 -3.72
C LEU A 197 -7.99 -8.74 -3.66
N TYR A 198 -7.17 -9.25 -4.58
CA TYR A 198 -6.71 -10.63 -4.55
C TYR A 198 -5.92 -10.91 -3.26
N HIS A 199 -4.99 -10.02 -2.88
CA HIS A 199 -4.26 -10.19 -1.63
C HIS A 199 -5.16 -10.14 -0.40
N LEU A 200 -6.11 -9.20 -0.36
CA LEU A 200 -7.11 -9.11 0.70
C LEU A 200 -7.93 -10.40 0.82
N SER A 201 -8.25 -11.06 -0.30
CA SER A 201 -8.99 -12.33 -0.29
C SER A 201 -8.23 -13.47 0.38
N ARG A 202 -6.88 -13.38 0.44
CA ARG A 202 -5.99 -14.37 1.10
C ARG A 202 -5.84 -14.15 2.60
N ILE A 203 -6.35 -13.04 3.12
CA ILE A 203 -6.24 -12.67 4.53
C ILE A 203 -7.47 -13.17 5.29
N SER A 204 -7.26 -13.79 6.45
CA SER A 204 -8.36 -14.25 7.30
C SER A 204 -9.12 -13.05 7.86
N VAL A 205 -10.46 -13.14 7.87
CA VAL A 205 -11.34 -12.10 8.43
C VAL A 205 -11.30 -12.09 9.98
N ASP A 206 -10.85 -13.19 10.58
CA ASP A 206 -10.89 -13.44 12.03
C ASP A 206 -9.68 -12.84 12.78
N THR A 207 -8.77 -12.15 12.09
CA THR A 207 -7.70 -11.38 12.73
C THR A 207 -8.31 -10.12 13.34
N GLY A 208 -8.92 -10.25 14.51
CA GLY A 208 -9.77 -9.25 15.20
C GLY A 208 -9.12 -7.91 15.54
N SER A 209 -7.90 -7.63 15.10
CA SER A 209 -7.24 -6.32 15.07
C SER A 209 -6.02 -6.44 14.18
N TYR A 210 -5.81 -5.52 13.23
CA TYR A 210 -4.47 -5.34 12.62
C TYR A 210 -3.48 -5.20 13.78
N PRO A 211 -2.41 -6.00 13.87
CA PRO A 211 -1.63 -6.14 15.08
C PRO A 211 -1.13 -4.76 15.52
N GLN A 212 -1.80 -4.20 16.54
CA GLN A 212 -1.43 -2.92 17.14
C GLN A 212 -0.15 -3.15 17.92
N GLN A 213 0.99 -3.18 17.21
CA GLN A 213 2.35 -3.07 17.72
C GLN A 213 2.79 -4.01 18.88
N ASN A 214 1.91 -4.86 19.40
CA ASN A 214 2.13 -5.65 20.60
C ASN A 214 2.59 -7.05 20.20
N ALA A 215 3.75 -7.42 20.74
CA ALA A 215 4.41 -8.70 20.51
C ALA A 215 3.57 -9.93 20.91
N ASP A 216 2.46 -9.75 21.63
CA ASP A 216 1.62 -10.85 22.09
C ASP A 216 0.75 -11.48 20.99
N ALA A 217 0.57 -10.80 19.85
CA ALA A 217 -0.11 -11.37 18.67
C ALA A 217 0.75 -12.41 17.91
N LEU A 218 2.04 -12.56 18.27
CA LEU A 218 3.03 -13.42 17.58
C LEU A 218 2.99 -14.89 18.02
N LYS A 219 2.05 -15.30 18.87
CA LYS A 219 2.06 -16.65 19.49
C LYS A 219 1.06 -17.64 18.93
N LEU A 220 0.23 -17.29 17.95
CA LEU A 220 -0.63 -18.28 17.30
C LEU A 220 0.07 -18.83 16.05
N GLU A 221 0.65 -20.02 16.21
CA GLU A 221 1.22 -20.85 15.15
C GLU A 221 0.19 -21.25 14.07
N ASP A 222 -1.11 -20.97 14.29
CA ASP A 222 -2.24 -21.51 13.52
C ASP A 222 -2.94 -20.53 12.56
N TYR A 223 -2.55 -19.24 12.51
CA TYR A 223 -3.21 -18.25 11.65
C TYR A 223 -2.27 -17.70 10.57
N SER A 224 -2.82 -17.45 9.37
CA SER A 224 -2.15 -16.71 8.30
C SER A 224 -1.45 -15.49 8.91
N PRO A 225 -0.12 -15.35 8.79
CA PRO A 225 0.62 -14.34 9.53
C PRO A 225 0.27 -12.92 9.04
N ARG A 226 -0.44 -12.79 7.92
CA ARG A 226 -0.84 -11.54 7.28
C ARG A 226 -2.21 -11.07 7.77
N SER A 227 -2.32 -9.77 8.00
CA SER A 227 -3.58 -9.09 8.32
C SER A 227 -3.80 -7.84 7.44
N ALA A 228 -4.97 -7.22 7.57
CA ALA A 228 -5.33 -6.00 6.84
C ALA A 228 -6.02 -5.00 7.76
N ARG A 229 -5.91 -3.71 7.45
CA ARG A 229 -6.61 -2.63 8.15
C ARG A 229 -8.06 -2.57 7.70
N LEU A 230 -8.88 -3.50 8.18
CA LEU A 230 -10.28 -3.67 7.75
C LEU A 230 -11.13 -2.43 8.01
N GLU A 231 -10.74 -1.56 8.93
CA GLU A 231 -11.35 -0.26 9.20
C GLU A 231 -11.22 0.74 8.05
N LEU A 232 -10.22 0.57 7.17
CA LEU A 232 -10.06 1.39 5.96
C LEU A 232 -10.98 0.96 4.82
N LEU A 233 -11.57 -0.24 4.93
CA LEU A 233 -12.35 -0.83 3.84
C LEU A 233 -13.83 -0.54 3.98
N SER A 234 -14.44 -0.21 2.84
CA SER A 234 -15.90 -0.17 2.73
C SER A 234 -16.49 -1.57 2.94
N TYR A 235 -17.78 -1.65 3.28
CA TYR A 235 -18.50 -2.94 3.27
C TYR A 235 -18.43 -3.61 1.90
N GLU A 236 -18.53 -2.81 0.84
CA GLU A 236 -18.49 -3.29 -0.53
C GLU A 236 -17.15 -3.92 -0.90
N ASP A 237 -16.02 -3.32 -0.52
CA ASP A 237 -14.69 -3.89 -0.82
C ASP A 237 -14.43 -5.19 -0.06
N ARG A 238 -14.88 -5.26 1.20
CA ARG A 238 -14.85 -6.51 1.99
C ARG A 238 -15.68 -7.59 1.31
N PHE A 239 -16.91 -7.26 0.91
CA PHE A 239 -17.78 -8.19 0.19
C PHE A 239 -17.18 -8.62 -1.16
N ARG A 240 -16.58 -7.69 -1.92
CA ARG A 240 -15.93 -8.00 -3.21
C ARG A 240 -14.74 -8.95 -3.05
N ALA A 241 -13.94 -8.79 -2.00
CA ALA A 241 -12.84 -9.71 -1.70
C ALA A 241 -13.35 -11.11 -1.35
N LEU A 242 -14.40 -11.20 -0.53
CA LEU A 242 -15.06 -12.47 -0.19
C LEU A 242 -15.68 -13.15 -1.42
N ALA A 243 -16.46 -12.41 -2.21
CA ALA A 243 -17.07 -12.91 -3.43
C ALA A 243 -16.01 -13.33 -4.47
N GLY A 244 -14.91 -12.58 -4.57
CA GLY A 244 -13.76 -12.92 -5.41
C GLY A 244 -13.15 -14.26 -4.98
N ARG A 245 -12.99 -14.47 -3.68
CA ARG A 245 -12.52 -15.73 -3.10
C ARG A 245 -13.44 -16.90 -3.45
N GLU A 246 -14.73 -16.74 -3.23
CA GLU A 246 -15.74 -17.77 -3.55
C GLU A 246 -15.73 -18.12 -5.04
N ARG A 247 -15.63 -17.13 -5.93
CA ARG A 247 -15.57 -17.38 -7.38
C ARG A 247 -14.30 -18.10 -7.80
N MET A 248 -13.15 -17.76 -7.21
CA MET A 248 -11.90 -18.49 -7.45
C MET A 248 -12.04 -19.96 -7.04
N LEU A 249 -12.64 -20.21 -5.87
CA LEU A 249 -12.92 -21.57 -5.40
C LEU A 249 -13.84 -22.34 -6.34
N SER A 250 -14.95 -21.74 -6.74
CA SER A 250 -15.88 -22.34 -7.69
C SER A 250 -15.18 -22.67 -9.00
N ARG A 251 -14.37 -21.75 -9.53
CA ARG A 251 -13.63 -21.98 -10.77
C ARG A 251 -12.62 -23.11 -10.63
N ILE A 252 -11.87 -23.16 -9.53
CA ILE A 252 -10.93 -24.26 -9.25
C ILE A 252 -11.70 -25.59 -9.23
N ALA A 253 -12.83 -25.66 -8.52
CA ALA A 253 -13.65 -26.87 -8.46
C ALA A 253 -14.20 -27.30 -9.83
N GLU A 254 -14.64 -26.34 -10.66
CA GLU A 254 -15.06 -26.59 -12.06
C GLU A 254 -13.93 -27.17 -12.91
N GLU A 255 -12.74 -26.56 -12.87
CA GLU A 255 -11.56 -27.04 -13.61
C GLU A 255 -11.19 -28.47 -13.19
N PHE A 256 -11.30 -28.79 -11.90
CA PHE A 256 -11.14 -30.16 -11.42
C PHE A 256 -12.18 -31.09 -12.02
N GLN A 257 -13.47 -30.73 -12.03
CA GLN A 257 -14.51 -31.54 -12.65
C GLN A 257 -14.29 -31.75 -14.15
N GLU A 258 -13.78 -30.75 -14.87
CA GLU A 258 -13.48 -30.87 -16.30
C GLU A 258 -12.26 -31.77 -16.57
N MET A 259 -11.20 -31.65 -15.75
CA MET A 259 -10.06 -32.59 -15.79
C MET A 259 -10.47 -34.04 -15.52
N GLU A 260 -11.54 -34.28 -14.75
CA GLU A 260 -12.05 -35.60 -14.40
C GLU A 260 -12.80 -36.33 -15.53
N VAL A 261 -13.25 -35.64 -16.59
CA VAL A 261 -14.01 -36.24 -17.71
C VAL A 261 -13.09 -36.65 -18.87
N GLY A 262 -11.86 -36.12 -18.94
CA GLY A 262 -10.87 -36.44 -19.96
C GLY A 262 -9.97 -37.62 -19.59
N GLU A 263 -10.19 -38.78 -20.22
CA GLU A 263 -9.18 -39.79 -20.56
C GLU A 263 -8.67 -40.77 -19.47
N ASN A 264 -8.55 -40.41 -18.17
CA ASN A 264 -7.82 -41.24 -17.20
C ASN A 264 -8.61 -42.25 -16.33
N CYS A 265 -9.94 -42.19 -16.26
CA CYS A 265 -10.77 -43.18 -15.54
C CYS A 265 -11.59 -44.09 -16.50
N THR A 266 -11.07 -44.38 -17.70
CA THR A 266 -11.80 -45.11 -18.76
C THR A 266 -11.86 -46.63 -18.55
N ALA A 267 -11.01 -47.21 -17.69
CA ALA A 267 -11.00 -48.65 -17.42
C ALA A 267 -12.11 -49.06 -16.42
N PRO A 268 -13.05 -49.95 -16.80
CA PRO A 268 -14.23 -50.30 -15.98
C PRO A 268 -13.90 -50.97 -14.65
N THR A 269 -12.72 -51.61 -14.52
CA THR A 269 -12.31 -52.30 -13.31
C THR A 269 -11.75 -51.39 -12.22
N ASN A 270 -11.44 -50.12 -12.52
CA ASN A 270 -10.83 -49.17 -11.58
C ASN A 270 -11.64 -47.89 -11.34
N GLN A 271 -12.82 -47.76 -11.96
CA GLN A 271 -13.61 -46.52 -11.93
C GLN A 271 -13.99 -46.08 -10.50
N THR A 272 -14.41 -47.01 -9.64
CA THR A 272 -14.78 -46.69 -8.25
C THR A 272 -13.57 -46.29 -7.39
N LYS A 273 -12.40 -46.87 -7.64
CA LYS A 273 -11.15 -46.53 -6.93
C LYS A 273 -10.62 -45.18 -7.39
N CYS A 274 -10.69 -44.90 -8.70
CA CYS A 274 -10.41 -43.61 -9.32
C CYS A 274 -11.27 -42.51 -8.67
N GLN A 275 -12.60 -42.69 -8.68
CA GLN A 275 -13.57 -41.75 -8.09
C GLN A 275 -13.35 -41.49 -6.59
N LYS A 276 -13.04 -42.53 -5.80
CA LYS A 276 -12.72 -42.37 -4.37
C LYS A 276 -11.43 -41.57 -4.16
N GLY A 277 -10.38 -41.84 -4.93
CA GLY A 277 -9.12 -41.08 -4.88
C GLY A 277 -9.31 -39.61 -5.23
N MET A 278 -10.14 -39.32 -6.23
CA MET A 278 -10.44 -37.94 -6.65
C MET A 278 -11.26 -37.17 -5.61
N ARG A 279 -12.30 -37.78 -5.03
CA ARG A 279 -13.04 -37.19 -3.90
C ARG A 279 -12.13 -36.91 -2.70
N ALA A 280 -11.20 -37.82 -2.40
CA ALA A 280 -10.22 -37.61 -1.36
C ALA A 280 -9.28 -36.44 -1.68
N ARG A 281 -8.81 -36.31 -2.93
CA ARG A 281 -8.02 -35.16 -3.38
C ARG A 281 -8.81 -33.86 -3.31
N LEU A 282 -10.06 -33.80 -3.78
CA LEU A 282 -10.90 -32.61 -3.68
C LEU A 282 -11.17 -32.19 -2.23
N ALA A 283 -11.34 -33.18 -1.33
CA ALA A 283 -11.46 -32.92 0.10
C ALA A 283 -10.16 -32.34 0.68
N ILE A 284 -8.99 -32.88 0.32
CA ILE A 284 -7.67 -32.36 0.71
C ILE A 284 -7.48 -30.94 0.17
N ILE A 285 -7.81 -30.68 -1.09
CA ILE A 285 -7.76 -29.37 -1.74
C ILE A 285 -8.60 -28.35 -0.98
N THR A 286 -9.85 -28.72 -0.67
CA THR A 286 -10.79 -27.87 0.06
C THR A 286 -10.30 -27.61 1.49
N GLN A 287 -9.77 -28.63 2.15
CA GLN A 287 -9.19 -28.50 3.49
C GLN A 287 -7.93 -27.63 3.49
N ASN A 288 -7.03 -27.80 2.52
CA ASN A 288 -5.83 -27.00 2.36
C ASN A 288 -6.18 -25.54 2.06
N PHE A 289 -7.23 -25.30 1.29
CA PHE A 289 -7.72 -23.95 1.06
C PHE A 289 -8.25 -23.29 2.35
N LEU A 290 -9.09 -24.01 3.11
CA LEU A 290 -9.67 -23.49 4.35
C LEU A 290 -8.62 -23.26 5.45
N THR A 291 -7.47 -23.93 5.37
CA THR A 291 -6.36 -23.81 6.33
C THR A 291 -5.33 -22.77 5.88
N ALA A 292 -4.89 -22.80 4.62
CA ALA A 292 -3.88 -21.88 4.10
C ALA A 292 -4.44 -20.51 3.70
N TRP A 293 -5.76 -20.41 3.46
CA TRP A 293 -6.45 -19.22 2.93
C TRP A 293 -5.87 -18.70 1.60
N ASP A 294 -5.02 -19.48 0.93
CA ASP A 294 -4.31 -19.06 -0.28
C ASP A 294 -4.55 -20.04 -1.44
N PRO A 295 -5.44 -19.69 -2.40
CA PRO A 295 -5.71 -20.55 -3.54
C PRO A 295 -4.48 -20.84 -4.42
N LEU A 296 -3.50 -19.94 -4.50
CA LEU A 296 -2.32 -20.17 -5.36
C LEU A 296 -1.35 -21.17 -4.73
N THR A 297 -1.11 -21.05 -3.43
CA THR A 297 -0.28 -22.01 -2.68
C THR A 297 -0.93 -23.40 -2.74
N MET A 298 -2.25 -23.46 -2.50
CA MET A 298 -3.03 -24.68 -2.63
C MET A 298 -2.90 -25.32 -4.03
N LEU A 299 -3.01 -24.55 -5.12
CA LEU A 299 -2.82 -25.08 -6.46
C LEU A 299 -1.39 -25.60 -6.67
N LYS A 300 -0.37 -24.85 -6.26
CA LYS A 300 1.03 -25.30 -6.42
C LYS A 300 1.29 -26.61 -5.72
N ASP A 301 0.94 -26.71 -4.44
CA ASP A 301 1.21 -27.89 -3.63
C ASP A 301 0.53 -29.14 -4.21
N ASN A 302 -0.67 -28.99 -4.77
CA ASN A 302 -1.43 -30.11 -5.34
C ASN A 302 -1.02 -30.47 -6.78
N PHE A 303 -0.32 -29.59 -7.50
CA PHE A 303 0.06 -29.80 -8.91
C PHE A 303 1.58 -29.87 -9.15
N SER A 304 2.43 -29.63 -8.13
CA SER A 304 3.89 -29.73 -8.25
C SER A 304 4.43 -31.17 -8.23
N GLU A 305 3.61 -32.18 -7.93
CA GLU A 305 3.97 -33.60 -7.94
C GLU A 305 4.02 -34.16 -9.38
N GLY A 306 4.97 -33.70 -10.17
CA GLY A 306 5.30 -34.24 -11.50
C GLY A 306 6.80 -34.28 -11.80
N LYS A 307 7.65 -33.90 -10.83
CA LYS A 307 9.11 -34.00 -10.93
C LYS A 307 9.64 -34.98 -9.87
N THR A 308 9.30 -36.25 -10.00
CA THR A 308 10.05 -37.31 -9.33
C THR A 308 11.41 -37.46 -9.99
N GLU A 309 12.43 -37.01 -9.26
CA GLU A 309 13.74 -37.65 -9.07
C GLU A 309 14.10 -38.72 -10.11
N GLY A 310 14.99 -38.35 -11.02
CA GLY A 310 15.81 -39.33 -11.74
C GLY A 310 16.76 -39.99 -10.74
N THR A 311 16.48 -41.24 -10.41
CA THR A 311 17.40 -42.16 -9.74
C THR A 311 18.71 -42.21 -10.54
N PRO A 312 19.90 -42.01 -9.94
CA PRO A 312 21.13 -42.42 -10.58
C PRO A 312 21.16 -43.94 -10.55
N GLU A 313 20.97 -44.58 -11.72
CA GLU A 313 21.29 -45.98 -11.89
C GLU A 313 22.77 -46.19 -11.56
N GLY A 314 23.02 -47.12 -10.64
CA GLY A 314 24.35 -47.47 -10.20
C GLY A 314 25.17 -48.07 -11.33
N GLU A 315 26.42 -47.62 -11.43
CA GLU A 315 27.49 -48.38 -12.03
C GLU A 315 27.74 -49.62 -11.15
N GLU A 316 27.27 -50.79 -11.61
CA GLU A 316 27.79 -52.08 -11.18
C GLU A 316 29.09 -52.38 -11.94
N GLU A 317 30.09 -52.79 -11.17
CA GLU A 317 31.39 -53.27 -11.61
C GLU A 317 31.27 -54.47 -12.56
N GLY A 318 32.09 -54.44 -13.62
CA GLY A 318 32.41 -55.56 -14.50
C GLY A 318 33.68 -55.25 -15.28
#